data_AF-A0A5M9WZR4-F1
#
_entry.id   AF-A0A5M9WZR4-F1
#
_cell.length_a   1.000
_cell.length_b   1.000
_cell.length_c   1.000
_cell.angle_alpha   90.00
_cell.angle_beta   90.00
_cell.angle_gamma   90.00
#
_symmetry.space_group_name_H-M   'P 1'
#
loop_
_entity.id
_entity.type
_entity.pdbx_description
1 polymer ?
#
loop_
_entity_poly.entity_id
_entity_poly.type
_entity_poly.pdbx_seq_one_letter_code
_entity_poly.pdbx_strand_id
1 'polypeptide(L)'
;MSQPGVMDETVKSRAGLALNDDFLRKAVKFTTERLRNGKKAASEEHGNWEEWRERGRQIRLHTIAHLDYYLNEFVNNARANGVHIYFADTSAEAASIALDIAAHKQASTVVKSKSMVSEEVHLNHVLESAGIEAIETDLGEYIIQLAGEAPSHIVIPAIHKNRYQIAELLSKEAGEILEPDTTVLAGFVRKKLREKFLEADIGLTGCNFAIAQTGSMVLFENEGNARMVSTVPKTQITLMGMERIIPSWADLEVMATLLPRSATGQKLTMYMSGITGPRRSADADGPDEMHIIIVDNGRSLQLGDPEFQELLNCIRCGACLNACPVYRHIGGHAYGGTYSGPIGAVLTPALNGNIEEWNDIASASSLCGACYEACPVKIPLHDMLVYLRRRKVEEGHGNKLETMGMKGFAAVAANSKRFALAIRLGQIGQKAVVRNDGISLKLGPLKGWNTYRVAPSLAKKSFRQQWDSLDQELNQQEHAAMDTSVRERMQQIVRDRGKGGSKHGK
;
A
#
# COMPACT_ATOMS: atom_id res chain seq x y z
N MET A 1 13.29 -18.24 -3.37
CA MET A 1 12.64 -18.80 -4.58
C MET A 1 11.16 -18.91 -4.30
N SER A 2 10.37 -18.00 -4.86
CA SER A 2 8.90 -17.94 -4.76
C SER A 2 8.24 -19.16 -5.42
N GLN A 3 7.02 -19.51 -4.98
CA GLN A 3 6.28 -20.68 -5.47
C GLN A 3 6.35 -20.83 -7.01
N PRO A 4 6.80 -21.99 -7.51
CA PRO A 4 6.92 -22.25 -8.93
C PRO A 4 5.50 -22.38 -9.53
N GLY A 5 4.97 -21.29 -10.08
CA GLY A 5 3.70 -21.31 -10.81
C GLY A 5 2.98 -19.97 -10.97
N VAL A 6 3.20 -18.99 -10.08
CA VAL A 6 2.42 -17.73 -10.10
C VAL A 6 3.13 -16.58 -10.84
N MET A 7 4.44 -16.66 -11.04
CA MET A 7 5.26 -15.61 -11.68
C MET A 7 5.22 -15.61 -13.22
N ASP A 8 4.91 -16.74 -13.88
CA ASP A 8 4.96 -16.83 -15.36
C ASP A 8 3.81 -16.12 -16.07
N GLU A 9 2.79 -15.67 -15.33
CA GLU A 9 1.67 -14.94 -15.89
C GLU A 9 1.81 -13.43 -15.71
N THR A 10 1.42 -12.65 -16.72
CA THR A 10 1.37 -11.17 -16.59
C THR A 10 0.36 -10.73 -15.54
N VAL A 11 0.52 -9.54 -14.94
CA VAL A 11 -0.47 -8.90 -14.05
C VAL A 11 -1.84 -8.83 -14.74
N LYS A 12 -1.85 -8.63 -16.06
CA LYS A 12 -3.08 -8.63 -16.86
C LYS A 12 -3.80 -9.99 -16.86
N SER A 13 -3.08 -11.10 -16.93
CA SER A 13 -3.64 -12.45 -16.88
C SER A 13 -4.25 -12.72 -15.49
N ARG A 14 -3.47 -12.50 -14.43
CA ARG A 14 -3.94 -12.65 -13.05
C ARG A 14 -5.12 -11.73 -12.73
N ALA A 15 -5.11 -10.50 -13.22
CA ALA A 15 -6.25 -9.59 -13.10
C ALA A 15 -7.49 -10.12 -13.84
N GLY A 16 -7.31 -10.78 -15.00
CA GLY A 16 -8.39 -11.45 -15.72
C GLY A 16 -9.05 -12.56 -14.88
N LEU A 17 -8.24 -13.40 -14.22
CA LEU A 17 -8.74 -14.43 -13.31
C LEU A 17 -9.51 -13.80 -12.13
N ALA A 18 -8.90 -12.83 -11.46
CA ALA A 18 -9.51 -12.14 -10.32
C ALA A 18 -10.82 -11.41 -10.67
N LEU A 19 -10.92 -10.84 -11.87
CA LEU A 19 -12.13 -10.14 -12.32
C LEU A 19 -13.31 -11.09 -12.55
N ASN A 20 -13.03 -12.36 -12.86
CA ASN A 20 -14.03 -13.42 -13.04
C ASN A 20 -14.37 -14.14 -11.72
N ASP A 21 -13.68 -13.84 -10.62
CA ASP A 21 -14.02 -14.34 -9.29
C ASP A 21 -14.92 -13.32 -8.55
N ASP A 22 -16.23 -13.54 -8.66
CA ASP A 22 -17.24 -12.71 -7.99
C ASP A 22 -17.15 -12.76 -6.47
N PHE A 23 -16.68 -13.87 -5.91
CA PHE A 23 -16.56 -14.03 -4.46
C PHE A 23 -15.38 -13.19 -3.94
N LEU A 24 -14.20 -13.34 -4.53
CA LEU A 24 -13.02 -12.52 -4.25
C LEU A 24 -13.36 -11.03 -4.30
N ARG A 25 -14.01 -10.60 -5.39
CA ARG A 25 -14.38 -9.19 -5.60
C ARG A 25 -15.30 -8.66 -4.50
N LYS A 26 -16.29 -9.45 -4.08
CA LYS A 26 -17.20 -9.06 -3.00
C LYS A 26 -16.48 -9.01 -1.64
N ALA A 27 -15.65 -10.02 -1.34
CA ALA A 27 -14.92 -10.12 -0.07
C ALA A 27 -13.91 -8.96 0.11
N VAL A 28 -13.09 -8.69 -0.92
CA VAL A 28 -12.11 -7.60 -0.91
C VAL A 28 -12.83 -6.24 -0.83
N LYS A 29 -13.87 -6.02 -1.64
CA LYS A 29 -14.62 -4.76 -1.62
C LYS A 29 -15.27 -4.50 -0.26
N PHE A 30 -15.94 -5.49 0.33
CA PHE A 30 -16.60 -5.35 1.62
C PHE A 30 -15.61 -4.95 2.72
N THR A 31 -14.49 -5.67 2.81
CA THR A 31 -13.49 -5.42 3.86
C THR A 31 -12.79 -4.09 3.68
N THR A 32 -12.37 -3.75 2.46
CA THR A 32 -11.71 -2.46 2.16
C THR A 32 -12.65 -1.27 2.39
N GLU A 33 -13.94 -1.38 2.07
CA GLU A 33 -14.94 -0.34 2.36
C GLU A 33 -15.09 -0.11 3.86
N ARG A 34 -15.15 -1.18 4.66
CA ARG A 34 -15.20 -1.09 6.12
C ARG A 34 -13.98 -0.36 6.68
N LEU A 35 -12.76 -0.74 6.25
CA LEU A 35 -11.52 -0.11 6.71
C LEU A 35 -11.42 1.36 6.29
N ARG A 36 -11.80 1.68 5.05
CA ARG A 36 -11.80 3.05 4.54
C ARG A 36 -12.78 3.94 5.30
N ASN A 37 -13.98 3.44 5.58
CA ASN A 37 -15.00 4.18 6.33
C ASN A 37 -14.58 4.33 7.81
N GLY A 38 -14.00 3.29 8.42
CA GLY A 38 -13.44 3.33 9.77
C GLY A 38 -12.34 4.39 9.90
N LYS A 39 -11.40 4.43 8.94
CA LYS A 39 -10.40 5.51 8.87
C LYS A 39 -11.04 6.88 8.79
N LYS A 40 -12.02 7.07 7.91
CA LYS A 40 -12.71 8.35 7.73
C LYS A 40 -13.33 8.82 9.04
N ALA A 41 -14.12 7.98 9.69
CA ALA A 41 -14.75 8.29 10.97
C ALA A 41 -13.71 8.62 12.06
N ALA A 42 -12.65 7.81 12.18
CA ALA A 42 -11.60 8.01 13.17
C ALA A 42 -10.80 9.30 12.93
N SER A 43 -10.56 9.68 11.67
CA SER A 43 -9.91 10.95 11.32
C SER A 43 -10.79 12.17 11.59
N GLU A 44 -12.10 12.04 11.33
CA GLU A 44 -13.08 13.10 11.61
C GLU A 44 -13.27 13.31 13.11
N GLU A 45 -13.37 12.23 13.89
CA GLU A 45 -13.47 12.27 15.35
C GLU A 45 -12.23 12.89 16.00
N HIS A 46 -11.04 12.57 15.49
CA HIS A 46 -9.80 13.08 16.07
C HIS A 46 -9.60 14.58 15.84
N GLY A 47 -10.12 15.13 14.73
CA GLY A 47 -9.89 16.51 14.33
C GLY A 47 -8.47 16.77 13.84
N ASN A 48 -8.27 17.93 13.20
CA ASN A 48 -6.97 18.41 12.71
C ASN A 48 -6.14 17.37 11.94
N TRP A 49 -6.81 16.45 11.23
CA TRP A 49 -6.17 15.27 10.65
C TRP A 49 -5.05 15.64 9.67
N GLU A 50 -5.21 16.69 8.88
CA GLU A 50 -4.16 17.15 7.94
C GLU A 50 -2.91 17.67 8.64
N GLU A 51 -3.02 18.26 9.83
CA GLU A 51 -1.89 18.72 10.64
C GLU A 51 -1.13 17.52 11.21
N TRP A 52 -1.84 16.51 11.72
CA TRP A 52 -1.24 15.25 12.15
C TRP A 52 -0.53 14.53 11.01
N ARG A 53 -1.14 14.49 9.83
CA ARG A 53 -0.50 13.92 8.63
C ARG A 53 0.76 14.67 8.24
N GLU A 54 0.73 16.01 8.33
CA GLU A 54 1.90 16.83 8.04
C GLU A 54 3.01 16.58 9.06
N ARG A 55 2.69 16.56 10.36
CA ARG A 55 3.67 16.24 11.40
C ARG A 55 4.28 14.84 11.19
N GLY A 56 3.46 13.85 10.87
CA GLY A 56 3.92 12.50 10.53
C GLY A 56 4.85 12.50 9.31
N ARG A 57 4.49 13.21 8.24
CA ARG A 57 5.33 13.36 7.05
C ARG A 57 6.68 14.00 7.41
N GLN A 58 6.68 15.10 8.17
CA GLN A 58 7.91 15.81 8.55
C GLN A 58 8.84 14.93 9.39
N ILE A 59 8.31 14.17 10.35
CA ILE A 59 9.10 13.19 11.12
C ILE A 59 9.77 12.20 10.18
N ARG A 60 8.99 11.59 9.27
CA ARG A 60 9.53 10.58 8.35
C ARG A 60 10.57 11.17 7.39
N LEU A 61 10.28 12.32 6.77
CA LEU A 61 11.22 13.02 5.88
C LEU A 61 12.54 13.34 6.57
N HIS A 62 12.48 13.93 7.77
CA HIS A 62 13.66 14.21 8.58
C HIS A 62 14.44 12.94 8.89
N THR A 63 13.75 11.90 9.33
CA THR A 63 14.40 10.64 9.71
C THR A 63 15.09 9.97 8.52
N ILE A 64 14.44 9.93 7.35
CA ILE A 64 15.02 9.32 6.15
C ILE A 64 16.19 10.16 5.59
N ALA A 65 16.11 11.50 5.68
CA ALA A 65 17.22 12.37 5.28
C ALA A 65 18.46 12.23 6.18
N HIS A 66 18.29 11.77 7.42
CA HIS A 66 19.34 11.55 8.42
C HIS A 66 19.41 10.08 8.86
N LEU A 67 19.13 9.16 7.94
CA LEU A 67 18.93 7.75 8.26
C LEU A 67 20.19 7.09 8.83
N ASP A 68 21.35 7.46 8.32
CA ASP A 68 22.67 7.03 8.80
C ASP A 68 22.91 7.41 10.26
N TYR A 69 22.61 8.66 10.64
CA TYR A 69 22.71 9.14 12.01
C TYR A 69 21.79 8.35 12.94
N TYR A 70 20.51 8.22 12.57
CA TYR A 70 19.54 7.54 13.44
C TYR A 70 19.79 6.03 13.53
N LEU A 71 20.22 5.37 12.46
CA LEU A 71 20.62 3.96 12.51
C LEU A 71 21.80 3.78 13.47
N ASN A 72 22.82 4.64 13.40
CA ASN A 72 23.96 4.58 14.32
C ASN A 72 23.52 4.80 15.78
N GLU A 73 22.67 5.79 16.04
CA GLU A 73 22.11 6.04 17.37
C GLU A 73 21.33 4.82 17.89
N PHE A 74 20.44 4.26 17.09
CA PHE A 74 19.70 3.04 17.42
C PHE A 74 20.61 1.86 17.73
N VAL A 75 21.58 1.57 16.87
CA VAL A 75 22.49 0.44 17.02
C VAL A 75 23.31 0.56 18.30
N ASN A 76 23.83 1.75 18.59
CA ASN A 76 24.60 2.00 19.80
C ASN A 76 23.76 1.80 21.05
N ASN A 77 22.54 2.37 21.08
CA ASN A 77 21.64 2.23 22.22
C ASN A 77 21.12 0.79 22.38
N ALA A 78 20.80 0.11 21.29
CA ALA A 78 20.33 -1.28 21.34
C ALA A 78 21.43 -2.23 21.84
N ARG A 79 22.68 -2.06 21.36
CA ARG A 79 23.85 -2.80 21.88
C ARG A 79 24.11 -2.51 23.35
N ALA A 80 23.97 -1.26 23.79
CA ALA A 80 24.08 -0.89 25.20
C ALA A 80 23.01 -1.58 26.08
N ASN A 81 21.84 -1.89 25.50
CA ASN A 81 20.79 -2.67 26.16
C ASN A 81 21.00 -4.20 26.05
N GLY A 82 22.13 -4.67 25.50
CA GLY A 82 22.43 -6.10 25.37
C GLY A 82 21.84 -6.78 24.13
N VAL A 83 21.41 -6.01 23.13
CA VAL A 83 20.90 -6.57 21.86
C VAL A 83 22.06 -6.88 20.89
N HIS A 84 22.01 -8.05 20.26
CA HIS A 84 22.88 -8.40 19.15
C HIS A 84 22.36 -7.78 17.84
N ILE A 85 23.14 -6.91 17.20
CA ILE A 85 22.73 -6.22 15.97
C ILE A 85 23.51 -6.73 14.77
N TYR A 86 22.77 -7.04 13.71
CA TYR A 86 23.29 -7.48 12.42
C TYR A 86 22.75 -6.58 11.30
N PHE A 87 23.54 -6.43 10.25
CA PHE A 87 23.13 -5.77 9.02
C PHE A 87 23.15 -6.81 7.91
N ALA A 88 22.13 -6.78 7.07
CA ALA A 88 22.02 -7.62 5.88
C ALA A 88 21.75 -6.72 4.67
N ASP A 89 22.64 -6.76 3.69
CA ASP A 89 22.50 -6.03 2.43
C ASP A 89 21.41 -6.64 1.57
N THR A 90 21.27 -7.97 1.62
CA THR A 90 20.33 -8.73 0.79
C THR A 90 19.39 -9.60 1.62
N SER A 91 18.29 -10.03 0.99
CA SER A 91 17.39 -11.03 1.57
C SER A 91 18.11 -12.36 1.88
N ALA A 92 19.04 -12.79 1.02
CA ALA A 92 19.82 -14.01 1.22
C ALA A 92 20.72 -13.93 2.45
N GLU A 93 21.39 -12.79 2.67
CA GLU A 93 22.21 -12.55 3.86
C GLU A 93 21.36 -12.52 5.12
N ALA A 94 20.20 -11.85 5.10
CA ALA A 94 19.27 -11.85 6.22
C ALA A 94 18.81 -13.26 6.59
N ALA A 95 18.55 -14.11 5.60
CA ALA A 95 18.18 -15.50 5.80
C ALA A 95 19.34 -16.32 6.39
N SER A 96 20.57 -16.13 5.89
CA SER A 96 21.77 -16.79 6.43
C SER A 96 21.98 -16.45 7.90
N ILE A 97 21.88 -15.18 8.28
CA ILE A 97 22.06 -14.74 9.67
C ILE A 97 21.00 -15.38 10.58
N ALA A 98 19.74 -15.43 10.14
CA ALA A 98 18.68 -16.08 10.90
C ALA A 98 18.93 -17.60 11.06
N LEU A 99 19.41 -18.27 10.02
CA LEU A 99 19.80 -19.68 10.08
C LEU A 99 21.00 -19.92 11.00
N ASP A 100 22.01 -19.05 10.98
CA ASP A 100 23.18 -19.16 11.84
C ASP A 100 22.80 -19.03 13.33
N ILE A 101 21.91 -18.08 13.65
CA ILE A 101 21.35 -17.95 15.01
C ILE A 101 20.59 -19.22 15.38
N ALA A 102 19.73 -19.72 14.49
CA ALA A 102 18.94 -20.93 14.75
C ALA A 102 19.82 -22.17 14.95
N ALA A 103 20.86 -22.34 14.14
CA ALA A 103 21.83 -23.43 14.26
C ALA A 103 22.62 -23.33 15.57
N HIS A 104 23.07 -22.13 15.95
CA HIS A 104 23.77 -21.91 17.22
C HIS A 104 22.88 -22.23 18.43
N LYS A 105 21.58 -21.96 18.34
CA LYS A 105 20.59 -22.33 19.36
C LYS A 105 20.13 -23.78 19.27
N GLN A 106 20.59 -24.55 18.29
CA GLN A 106 20.12 -25.90 18.00
C GLN A 106 18.59 -25.95 17.89
N ALA A 107 18.01 -24.88 17.34
CA ALA A 107 16.58 -24.69 17.27
C ALA A 107 15.96 -25.66 16.26
N SER A 108 14.87 -26.29 16.69
CA SER A 108 14.02 -27.15 15.86
C SER A 108 12.72 -26.44 15.46
N THR A 109 12.36 -25.38 16.20
CA THR A 109 11.10 -24.67 16.04
C THR A 109 11.27 -23.15 16.14
N VAL A 110 10.54 -22.42 15.30
CA VAL A 110 10.47 -20.95 15.29
C VAL A 110 9.00 -20.55 15.25
N VAL A 111 8.54 -19.79 16.24
CA VAL A 111 7.22 -19.14 16.20
C VAL A 111 7.38 -17.70 15.72
N LYS A 112 6.53 -17.31 14.78
CA LYS A 112 6.64 -16.02 14.09
C LYS A 112 5.39 -15.19 14.29
N SER A 113 5.59 -13.92 14.64
CA SER A 113 4.55 -12.91 14.44
C SER A 113 4.65 -12.37 13.02
N LYS A 114 3.56 -11.77 12.55
CA LYS A 114 3.49 -11.14 11.23
C LYS A 114 4.66 -10.18 10.95
N SER A 115 5.37 -10.42 9.85
CA SER A 115 6.44 -9.54 9.37
C SER A 115 6.57 -9.56 7.85
N MET A 116 6.26 -8.43 7.22
CA MET A 116 6.45 -8.25 5.77
C MET A 116 7.91 -8.44 5.34
N VAL A 117 8.88 -8.11 6.21
CA VAL A 117 10.31 -8.29 5.90
C VAL A 117 10.67 -9.77 5.90
N SER A 118 10.06 -10.58 6.77
CA SER A 118 10.26 -12.04 6.72
C SER A 118 9.65 -12.66 5.47
N GLU A 119 8.55 -12.10 4.95
CA GLU A 119 7.95 -12.49 3.67
C GLU A 119 8.83 -12.07 2.48
N GLU A 120 9.51 -10.91 2.52
CA GLU A 120 10.52 -10.52 1.52
C GLU A 120 11.69 -11.52 1.46
N VAL A 121 12.09 -12.03 2.62
CA VAL A 121 13.19 -12.99 2.76
C VAL A 121 12.75 -14.42 2.42
N HIS A 122 11.44 -14.69 2.32
CA HIS A 122 10.87 -16.03 2.24
C HIS A 122 11.35 -16.94 3.38
N LEU A 123 11.43 -16.36 4.59
CA LEU A 123 12.14 -16.98 5.71
C LEU A 123 11.54 -18.32 6.14
N ASN A 124 10.23 -18.52 6.03
CA ASN A 124 9.58 -19.79 6.39
C ASN A 124 10.14 -20.93 5.54
N HIS A 125 10.19 -20.76 4.22
CA HIS A 125 10.74 -21.77 3.32
C HIS A 125 12.23 -22.02 3.56
N VAL A 126 13.00 -21.00 3.91
CA VAL A 126 14.43 -21.14 4.24
C VAL A 126 14.62 -21.96 5.51
N LEU A 127 13.84 -21.67 6.57
CA LEU A 127 13.85 -22.43 7.83
C LEU A 127 13.38 -23.88 7.62
N GLU A 128 12.28 -24.08 6.91
CA GLU A 128 11.73 -25.40 6.58
C GLU A 128 12.73 -26.26 5.80
N SER A 129 13.44 -25.66 4.83
CA SER A 129 14.49 -26.34 4.06
C SER A 129 15.69 -26.75 4.90
N ALA A 130 15.91 -26.07 6.04
CA ALA A 130 16.92 -26.42 7.03
C ALA A 130 16.41 -27.41 8.10
N GLY A 131 15.18 -27.91 7.97
CA GLY A 131 14.57 -28.84 8.93
C GLY A 131 14.03 -28.17 10.20
N ILE A 132 13.82 -26.85 10.17
CA ILE A 132 13.30 -26.07 11.29
C ILE A 132 11.82 -25.75 11.03
N GLU A 133 10.94 -26.16 11.94
CA GLU A 133 9.50 -25.88 11.82
C GLU A 133 9.25 -24.38 12.07
N ALA A 134 8.77 -23.65 11.06
CA ALA A 134 8.39 -22.24 11.19
C ALA A 134 6.85 -22.13 11.27
N ILE A 135 6.32 -21.57 12.35
CA ILE A 135 4.87 -21.45 12.57
C ILE A 135 4.46 -19.98 12.63
N GLU A 136 3.53 -19.55 11.77
CA GLU A 136 2.90 -18.24 11.87
C GLU A 136 1.87 -18.21 13.00
N THR A 137 1.87 -17.11 13.76
CA THR A 137 1.06 -17.00 14.98
C THR A 137 -0.02 -15.92 14.91
N ASP A 138 0.02 -15.09 13.88
CA ASP A 138 -1.10 -14.22 13.49
C ASP A 138 -2.17 -15.10 12.84
N LEU A 139 -3.44 -14.98 13.26
CA LEU A 139 -4.50 -15.84 12.75
C LEU A 139 -4.61 -15.78 11.22
N GLY A 140 -4.46 -14.59 10.64
CA GLY A 140 -4.53 -14.39 9.21
C GLY A 140 -3.36 -15.04 8.48
N GLU A 141 -2.14 -14.86 8.97
CA GLU A 141 -0.94 -15.50 8.39
C GLU A 141 -0.97 -17.03 8.57
N TYR A 142 -1.41 -17.54 9.72
CA TYR A 142 -1.54 -18.97 9.96
C TYR A 142 -2.53 -19.64 9.00
N ILE A 143 -3.68 -19.00 8.73
CA ILE A 143 -4.65 -19.48 7.73
C ILE A 143 -4.01 -19.56 6.34
N ILE A 144 -3.19 -18.57 5.97
CA ILE A 144 -2.55 -18.50 4.67
C ILE A 144 -1.39 -19.48 4.54
N GLN A 145 -0.64 -19.70 5.63
CA GLN A 145 0.37 -20.74 5.74
C GLN A 145 -0.24 -22.13 5.53
N LEU A 146 -1.32 -22.46 6.24
CA LEU A 146 -2.04 -23.73 6.05
C LEU A 146 -2.60 -23.90 4.64
N ALA A 147 -3.00 -22.80 4.00
CA ALA A 147 -3.49 -22.82 2.63
C ALA A 147 -2.37 -22.93 1.58
N GLY A 148 -1.10 -22.73 1.97
CA GLY A 148 0.02 -22.64 1.03
C GLY A 148 -0.14 -21.45 0.08
N GLU A 149 -0.65 -20.31 0.55
CA GLU A 149 -0.90 -19.12 -0.25
C GLU A 149 0.03 -17.96 0.17
N ALA A 150 0.12 -16.90 -0.65
CA ALA A 150 0.75 -15.64 -0.24
C ALA A 150 -0.27 -14.71 0.45
N PRO A 151 0.16 -13.76 1.31
CA PRO A 151 -0.75 -12.79 1.89
C PRO A 151 -1.34 -11.85 0.82
N SER A 152 -2.65 -11.60 0.87
CA SER A 152 -3.33 -10.73 -0.10
C SER A 152 -3.33 -9.25 0.37
N HIS A 153 -3.30 -8.99 1.68
CA HIS A 153 -3.30 -7.65 2.25
C HIS A 153 -2.34 -7.49 3.44
N ILE A 154 -1.62 -6.37 3.48
CA ILE A 154 -0.60 -6.06 4.50
C ILE A 154 -1.14 -6.11 5.93
N VAL A 155 -2.43 -5.80 6.16
CA VAL A 155 -3.05 -5.85 7.50
C VAL A 155 -3.95 -7.08 7.69
N ILE A 156 -4.54 -7.63 6.63
CA ILE A 156 -5.57 -8.70 6.71
C ILE A 156 -5.21 -9.78 5.68
N PRO A 157 -4.24 -10.66 5.97
CA PRO A 157 -3.62 -11.54 4.99
C PRO A 157 -4.63 -12.38 4.20
N ALA A 158 -5.62 -12.92 4.91
CA ALA A 158 -6.68 -13.78 4.39
C ALA A 158 -7.96 -13.05 3.93
N ILE A 159 -7.87 -11.77 3.52
CA ILE A 159 -9.02 -10.95 3.08
C ILE A 159 -9.86 -11.58 1.96
N HIS A 160 -9.28 -12.48 1.17
CA HIS A 160 -9.92 -13.18 0.06
C HIS A 160 -10.62 -14.48 0.49
N LYS A 161 -10.54 -14.90 1.76
CA LYS A 161 -11.22 -16.11 2.26
C LYS A 161 -12.43 -15.74 3.13
N ASN A 162 -13.50 -16.53 3.04
CA ASN A 162 -14.63 -16.44 3.97
C ASN A 162 -14.50 -17.47 5.11
N ARG A 163 -15.36 -17.32 6.13
CA ARG A 163 -15.41 -18.23 7.28
C ARG A 163 -15.67 -19.70 6.95
N TYR A 164 -16.37 -20.01 5.84
CA TYR A 164 -16.64 -21.39 5.43
C TYR A 164 -15.39 -22.06 4.87
N GLN A 165 -14.65 -21.35 4.01
CA GLN A 165 -13.35 -21.81 3.50
C GLN A 165 -12.32 -21.96 4.63
N ILE A 166 -12.33 -21.03 5.58
CA ILE A 166 -11.46 -21.11 6.76
C ILE A 166 -11.85 -22.31 7.64
N ALA A 167 -13.14 -22.56 7.83
CA ALA A 167 -13.61 -23.73 8.59
C ALA A 167 -13.21 -25.05 7.93
N GLU A 168 -13.32 -25.16 6.61
CA GLU A 168 -12.87 -26.35 5.88
C GLU A 168 -11.37 -26.59 6.08
N LEU A 169 -10.55 -25.54 5.97
CA LEU A 169 -9.11 -25.62 6.14
C LEU A 169 -8.74 -26.04 7.57
N LEU A 170 -9.31 -25.38 8.57
CA LEU A 170 -9.04 -25.68 9.98
C LEU A 170 -9.62 -27.04 10.40
N SER A 171 -10.71 -27.51 9.80
CA SER A 171 -11.25 -28.85 10.06
C SER A 171 -10.31 -29.95 9.58
N LYS A 172 -9.69 -29.77 8.40
CA LYS A 172 -8.65 -30.68 7.90
C LYS A 172 -7.46 -30.74 8.85
N GLU A 173 -7.03 -29.57 9.34
CA GLU A 173 -5.93 -29.45 10.29
C GLU A 173 -6.26 -29.98 11.69
N ALA A 174 -7.52 -29.92 12.11
CA ALA A 174 -8.00 -30.43 13.39
C ALA A 174 -8.23 -31.94 13.38
N GLY A 175 -8.49 -32.54 12.20
CA GLY A 175 -8.97 -33.91 12.08
C GLY A 175 -10.44 -34.09 12.49
N GLU A 176 -11.18 -33.00 12.70
CA GLU A 176 -12.59 -32.98 13.06
C GLU A 176 -13.31 -31.81 12.37
N ILE A 177 -14.65 -31.88 12.27
CA ILE A 177 -15.44 -30.82 11.64
C ILE A 177 -15.61 -29.66 12.62
N LEU A 178 -15.11 -28.48 12.24
CA LEU A 178 -15.32 -27.23 12.95
C LEU A 178 -16.46 -26.43 12.30
N GLU A 179 -17.35 -25.91 13.14
CA GLU A 179 -18.41 -25.01 12.69
C GLU A 179 -17.84 -23.74 12.07
N PRO A 180 -18.45 -23.21 10.98
CA PRO A 180 -18.03 -21.97 10.33
C PRO A 180 -18.45 -20.72 11.12
N ASP A 181 -18.13 -20.72 12.42
CA ASP A 181 -18.31 -19.63 13.37
C ASP A 181 -16.95 -19.06 13.77
N THR A 182 -16.82 -17.73 13.75
CA THR A 182 -15.53 -17.07 14.01
C THR A 182 -14.98 -17.33 15.41
N THR A 183 -15.84 -17.52 16.41
CA THR A 183 -15.44 -17.77 17.80
C THR A 183 -14.89 -19.18 17.94
N VAL A 184 -15.55 -20.16 17.32
CA VAL A 184 -15.10 -21.55 17.28
C VAL A 184 -13.74 -21.67 16.58
N LEU A 185 -13.62 -21.11 15.38
CA LEU A 185 -12.41 -21.18 14.57
C LEU A 185 -11.22 -20.49 15.26
N ALA A 186 -11.42 -19.27 15.79
CA ALA A 186 -10.37 -18.57 16.54
C ALA A 186 -10.03 -19.29 17.85
N GLY A 187 -11.02 -19.92 18.51
CA GLY A 187 -10.82 -20.72 19.72
C GLY A 187 -9.92 -21.93 19.48
N PHE A 188 -10.13 -22.65 18.38
CA PHE A 188 -9.29 -23.77 17.95
C PHE A 188 -7.84 -23.31 17.70
N VAL A 189 -7.65 -22.29 16.84
CA VAL A 189 -6.31 -21.77 16.51
C VAL A 189 -5.59 -21.27 17.77
N ARG A 190 -6.29 -20.55 18.65
CA ARG A 190 -5.73 -20.07 19.92
C ARG A 190 -5.28 -21.21 20.82
N LYS A 191 -5.99 -22.33 20.88
CA LYS A 191 -5.58 -23.51 21.67
C LYS A 191 -4.31 -24.11 21.07
N LYS A 192 -4.30 -24.34 19.75
CA LYS A 192 -3.17 -24.93 19.03
C LYS A 192 -1.89 -24.09 19.11
N LEU A 193 -2.00 -22.78 18.84
CA LEU A 193 -0.85 -21.88 18.90
C LEU A 193 -0.30 -21.71 20.33
N ARG A 194 -1.13 -21.88 21.37
CA ARG A 194 -0.66 -21.78 22.76
C ARG A 194 0.39 -22.83 23.09
N GLU A 195 0.21 -24.06 22.62
CA GLU A 195 1.18 -25.15 22.79
C GLU A 195 2.48 -24.78 22.06
N LYS A 196 2.37 -24.33 20.80
CA LYS A 196 3.54 -23.90 20.01
C LYS A 196 4.33 -22.75 20.63
N PHE A 197 3.69 -21.74 21.24
CA PHE A 197 4.43 -20.66 21.92
C PHE A 197 5.30 -21.17 23.08
N LEU A 198 4.83 -22.18 23.81
CA LEU A 198 5.54 -22.71 25.00
C LEU A 198 6.68 -23.65 24.61
N GLU A 199 6.57 -24.32 23.46
CA GLU A 199 7.54 -25.29 22.96
C GLU A 199 8.61 -24.63 22.08
N ALA A 200 8.38 -23.41 21.58
CA ALA A 200 9.24 -22.77 20.60
C ALA A 200 10.64 -22.43 21.13
N ASP A 201 11.66 -22.78 20.34
CA ASP A 201 13.05 -22.44 20.64
C ASP A 201 13.35 -20.95 20.40
N ILE A 202 12.77 -20.40 19.32
CA ILE A 202 12.98 -19.03 18.87
C ILE A 202 11.65 -18.33 18.60
N GLY A 203 11.55 -17.09 19.08
CA GLY A 203 10.48 -16.17 18.73
C GLY A 203 10.95 -15.15 17.71
N LEU A 204 10.21 -14.98 16.61
CA LEU A 204 10.58 -14.05 15.56
C LEU A 204 9.50 -13.02 15.27
N THR A 205 9.90 -11.75 15.27
CA THR A 205 8.99 -10.63 15.05
C THR A 205 9.44 -9.70 13.92
N GLY A 206 8.48 -8.91 13.42
CA GLY A 206 8.79 -7.72 12.64
C GLY A 206 9.10 -6.52 13.53
N CYS A 207 9.05 -5.33 12.95
CA CYS A 207 9.15 -4.08 13.69
C CYS A 207 8.25 -3.03 13.01
N ASN A 208 7.32 -2.43 13.75
CA ASN A 208 6.55 -1.30 13.22
C ASN A 208 7.39 -0.03 13.24
N PHE A 209 8.03 0.25 14.39
CA PHE A 209 8.94 1.37 14.59
C PHE A 209 10.09 0.98 15.54
N ALA A 210 11.32 1.30 15.15
CA ALA A 210 12.49 1.34 16.01
C ALA A 210 12.69 2.77 16.53
N ILE A 211 13.00 2.95 17.80
CA ILE A 211 13.24 4.24 18.45
C ILE A 211 14.75 4.43 18.59
N ALA A 212 15.32 5.38 17.83
CA ALA A 212 16.75 5.63 17.83
C ALA A 212 17.28 5.98 19.22
N GLN A 213 16.61 6.93 19.88
CA GLN A 213 16.98 7.47 21.19
C GLN A 213 17.19 6.41 22.28
N THR A 214 16.48 5.28 22.23
CA THR A 214 16.52 4.28 23.31
C THR A 214 16.92 2.89 22.83
N GLY A 215 17.16 2.69 21.53
CA GLY A 215 17.46 1.36 20.99
C GLY A 215 16.30 0.38 21.15
N SER A 216 15.06 0.89 21.18
CA SER A 216 13.85 0.10 21.42
C SER A 216 13.14 -0.24 20.12
N MET A 217 12.45 -1.37 20.08
CA MET A 217 11.50 -1.69 19.00
C MET A 217 10.06 -1.63 19.51
N VAL A 218 9.13 -1.29 18.62
CA VAL A 218 7.71 -1.14 18.95
C VAL A 218 6.87 -2.01 18.02
N LEU A 219 5.96 -2.76 18.63
CA LEU A 219 5.00 -3.64 17.97
C LEU A 219 3.57 -3.15 18.23
N PHE A 220 2.73 -3.20 17.20
CA PHE A 220 1.30 -2.91 17.25
C PHE A 220 0.52 -4.17 16.87
N GLU A 221 -0.35 -4.65 17.76
CA GLU A 221 -1.10 -5.89 17.53
C GLU A 221 -2.47 -5.89 18.20
N ASN A 222 -3.36 -6.74 17.71
CA ASN A 222 -4.71 -6.91 18.26
C ASN A 222 -4.95 -8.28 18.92
N GLU A 223 -4.06 -9.25 18.69
CA GLU A 223 -4.27 -10.64 19.07
C GLU A 223 -3.44 -11.03 20.33
N GLY A 224 -2.38 -10.28 20.64
CA GLY A 224 -1.48 -10.54 21.76
C GLY A 224 -0.46 -11.65 21.47
N ASN A 225 -0.44 -12.17 20.24
CA ASN A 225 0.48 -13.21 19.78
C ASN A 225 1.91 -12.68 19.68
N ALA A 226 2.14 -11.47 19.15
CA ALA A 226 3.47 -10.89 19.02
C ALA A 226 4.13 -10.68 20.38
N ARG A 227 3.37 -10.29 21.42
CA ARG A 227 3.88 -10.28 22.80
C ARG A 227 4.37 -11.67 23.21
N MET A 228 3.55 -12.71 23.04
CA MET A 228 3.95 -14.09 23.36
C MET A 228 5.20 -14.54 22.58
N VAL A 229 5.26 -14.25 21.28
CA VAL A 229 6.43 -14.52 20.43
C VAL A 229 7.68 -13.78 20.94
N SER A 230 7.53 -12.54 21.41
CA SER A 230 8.66 -11.73 21.86
C SER A 230 9.14 -12.02 23.28
N THR A 231 8.33 -12.67 24.12
CA THR A 231 8.64 -12.83 25.57
C THR A 231 8.74 -14.27 26.05
N VAL A 232 8.09 -15.24 25.39
CA VAL A 232 8.06 -16.64 25.86
C VAL A 232 9.28 -17.44 25.39
N PRO A 233 9.66 -17.43 24.10
CA PRO A 233 10.88 -18.09 23.66
C PRO A 233 12.13 -17.44 24.27
N LYS A 234 13.14 -18.26 24.58
CA LYS A 234 14.39 -17.78 25.21
C LYS A 234 15.26 -16.97 24.27
N THR A 235 15.13 -17.19 22.96
CA THR A 235 15.85 -16.40 21.95
C THR A 235 14.83 -15.65 21.10
N GLN A 236 15.06 -14.36 20.94
CA GLN A 236 14.21 -13.49 20.13
C GLN A 236 14.98 -12.96 18.93
N ILE A 237 14.37 -13.01 17.74
CA ILE A 237 14.90 -12.41 16.51
C ILE A 237 13.89 -11.39 15.98
N THR A 238 14.34 -10.17 15.68
CA THR A 238 13.55 -9.17 14.93
C THR A 238 14.15 -8.93 13.56
N LEU A 239 13.31 -9.02 12.52
CA LEU A 239 13.65 -8.55 11.18
C LEU A 239 13.01 -7.18 10.96
N MET A 240 13.83 -6.19 10.62
CA MET A 240 13.35 -4.85 10.28
C MET A 240 14.04 -4.31 9.05
N GLY A 241 13.30 -3.62 8.19
CA GLY A 241 13.92 -2.81 7.14
C GLY A 241 14.67 -1.63 7.76
N MET A 242 15.79 -1.22 7.16
CA MET A 242 16.60 -0.09 7.65
C MET A 242 15.80 1.22 7.80
N GLU A 243 14.72 1.38 7.05
CA GLU A 243 13.86 2.56 7.09
C GLU A 243 12.90 2.58 8.28
N ARG A 244 12.76 1.48 9.04
CA ARG A 244 11.75 1.31 10.11
C ARG A 244 12.05 2.09 11.40
N ILE A 245 12.84 3.15 11.33
CA ILE A 245 13.31 3.91 12.50
C ILE A 245 12.61 5.26 12.62
N ILE A 246 12.43 5.74 13.85
CA ILE A 246 12.03 7.11 14.20
C ILE A 246 12.94 7.64 15.32
N PRO A 247 13.08 8.97 15.48
CA PRO A 247 14.08 9.54 16.38
C PRO A 247 13.79 9.24 17.85
N SER A 248 12.55 9.49 18.30
CA SER A 248 12.22 9.51 19.73
C SER A 248 10.84 8.92 20.06
N TRP A 249 10.58 8.72 21.34
CA TRP A 249 9.25 8.34 21.84
C TRP A 249 8.17 9.42 21.60
N ALA A 250 8.56 10.70 21.57
CA ALA A 250 7.64 11.78 21.22
C ALA A 250 7.19 11.68 19.76
N ASP A 251 8.07 11.23 18.86
CA ASP A 251 7.70 10.96 17.48
C ASP A 251 6.83 9.70 17.35
N LEU A 252 6.99 8.74 18.25
CA LEU A 252 6.11 7.57 18.32
C LEU A 252 4.67 7.98 18.66
N GLU A 253 4.44 8.98 19.50
CA GLU A 253 3.09 9.47 19.80
C GLU A 253 2.32 9.85 18.52
N VAL A 254 2.99 10.56 17.61
CA VAL A 254 2.42 10.93 16.30
C VAL A 254 2.15 9.68 15.47
N MET A 255 3.12 8.76 15.39
CA MET A 255 2.98 7.54 14.60
C MET A 255 1.91 6.58 15.14
N ALA A 256 1.81 6.45 16.46
CA ALA A 256 0.81 5.67 17.19
C ALA A 256 -0.59 6.29 17.04
N THR A 257 -0.68 7.61 16.86
CA THR A 257 -1.94 8.27 16.50
C THR A 257 -2.35 7.96 15.06
N LEU A 258 -1.40 8.01 14.12
CA LEU A 258 -1.66 7.89 12.68
C LEU A 258 -1.89 6.44 12.22
N LEU A 259 -1.07 5.48 12.67
CA LEU A 259 -1.03 4.12 12.12
C LEU A 259 -2.33 3.35 12.34
N PRO A 260 -2.86 3.20 13.57
CA PRO A 260 -4.07 2.40 13.83
C PRO A 260 -5.31 3.03 13.20
N ARG A 261 -5.45 4.36 13.27
CA ARG A 261 -6.55 5.09 12.64
C ARG A 261 -6.55 4.91 11.12
N SER A 262 -5.36 4.91 10.51
CA SER A 262 -5.23 4.72 9.07
C SER A 262 -5.43 3.28 8.62
N ALA A 263 -5.02 2.31 9.44
CA ALA A 263 -5.06 0.89 9.11
C ALA A 263 -6.43 0.28 9.32
N THR A 264 -7.00 0.44 10.52
CA THR A 264 -8.21 -0.24 10.98
C THR A 264 -9.29 0.70 11.49
N GLY A 265 -9.02 2.01 11.57
CA GLY A 265 -9.94 2.99 12.15
C GLY A 265 -9.97 2.96 13.68
N GLN A 266 -9.05 2.25 14.32
CA GLN A 266 -8.94 2.17 15.78
C GLN A 266 -8.16 3.38 16.31
N LYS A 267 -8.49 3.84 17.54
CA LYS A 267 -7.74 4.92 18.21
C LYS A 267 -6.32 4.49 18.58
N LEU A 268 -6.17 3.23 18.97
CA LEU A 268 -4.93 2.50 19.20
C LEU A 268 -5.24 1.01 18.99
N THR A 269 -4.24 0.19 18.67
CA THR A 269 -4.39 -1.27 18.70
C THR A 269 -4.59 -1.76 20.13
N MET A 270 -5.11 -2.99 20.30
CA MET A 270 -5.36 -3.55 21.64
C MET A 270 -4.07 -3.65 22.47
N TYR A 271 -2.94 -3.90 21.81
CA TYR A 271 -1.62 -3.90 22.44
C TYR A 271 -0.64 -3.03 21.64
N MET A 272 0.22 -2.33 22.38
CA MET A 272 1.39 -1.63 21.88
C MET A 272 2.56 -1.97 22.80
N SER A 273 3.51 -2.75 22.30
CA SER A 273 4.62 -3.28 23.10
C SER A 273 5.92 -2.60 22.70
N GLY A 274 6.56 -1.91 23.65
CA GLY A 274 7.91 -1.36 23.49
C GLY A 274 8.94 -2.27 24.14
N ILE A 275 9.88 -2.82 23.36
CA ILE A 275 10.87 -3.80 23.81
C ILE A 275 12.26 -3.15 23.74
N THR A 276 12.99 -3.18 24.86
CA THR A 276 14.28 -2.46 25.04
C THR A 276 15.33 -3.42 25.57
N GLY A 277 15.68 -4.42 24.76
CA GLY A 277 16.64 -5.46 25.08
C GLY A 277 16.02 -6.78 25.55
N PRO A 278 16.88 -7.80 25.78
CA PRO A 278 16.49 -9.05 26.44
C PRO A 278 16.11 -8.81 27.91
N ARG A 279 15.64 -9.87 28.59
CA ARG A 279 15.28 -9.79 30.00
C ARG A 279 16.49 -9.39 30.86
N ARG A 280 16.23 -8.54 31.85
CA ARG A 280 17.21 -8.13 32.86
C ARG A 280 17.08 -9.02 34.08
N SER A 281 18.04 -8.94 34.99
CA SER A 281 18.00 -9.70 36.25
C SER A 281 16.79 -9.39 37.13
N ALA A 282 16.21 -8.19 36.99
CA ALA A 282 15.02 -7.76 37.71
C ALA A 282 13.70 -8.10 37.00
N ASP A 283 13.76 -8.49 35.73
CA ASP A 283 12.57 -8.81 34.93
C ASP A 283 12.12 -10.25 35.23
N ALA A 284 10.81 -10.43 35.39
CA ALA A 284 10.23 -11.73 35.71
C ALA A 284 10.17 -12.69 34.50
N ASP A 285 10.08 -12.13 33.29
CA ASP A 285 9.95 -12.83 32.03
C ASP A 285 10.69 -12.10 30.88
N GLY A 286 10.78 -12.76 29.73
CA GLY A 286 11.43 -12.25 28.52
C GLY A 286 12.50 -13.19 27.98
N PRO A 287 13.05 -12.89 26.79
CA PRO A 287 14.08 -13.71 26.17
C PRO A 287 15.42 -13.53 26.91
N ASP A 288 16.21 -14.60 26.98
CA ASP A 288 17.60 -14.56 27.44
C ASP A 288 18.49 -13.78 26.47
N GLU A 289 18.21 -13.90 25.16
CA GLU A 289 18.98 -13.24 24.10
C GLU A 289 18.06 -12.60 23.06
N MET A 290 18.46 -11.43 22.58
CA MET A 290 17.71 -10.65 21.59
C MET A 290 18.62 -10.29 20.41
N HIS A 291 18.16 -10.58 19.20
CA HIS A 291 18.87 -10.31 17.94
C HIS A 291 18.01 -9.42 17.05
N ILE A 292 18.60 -8.39 16.45
CA ILE A 292 17.93 -7.56 15.44
C ILE A 292 18.74 -7.62 14.14
N ILE A 293 18.08 -8.07 13.07
CA ILE A 293 18.61 -8.12 11.72
C ILE A 293 18.01 -6.93 10.96
N ILE A 294 18.85 -5.93 10.68
CA ILE A 294 18.50 -4.74 9.91
C ILE A 294 18.75 -5.03 8.43
N VAL A 295 17.71 -4.97 7.63
CA VAL A 295 17.70 -5.38 6.22
C VAL A 295 17.64 -4.16 5.31
N ASP A 296 18.61 -4.04 4.41
CA ASP A 296 18.58 -3.10 3.30
C ASP A 296 17.70 -3.67 2.17
N ASN A 297 18.15 -4.73 1.50
CA ASN A 297 17.45 -5.39 0.40
C ASN A 297 16.97 -4.39 -0.67
N GLY A 298 17.88 -3.49 -1.08
CA GLY A 298 17.66 -2.49 -2.12
C GLY A 298 17.03 -1.18 -1.63
N ARG A 299 16.78 -0.98 -0.33
CA ARG A 299 16.23 0.26 0.24
C ARG A 299 17.18 1.46 0.10
N SER A 300 18.48 1.22 0.22
CA SER A 300 19.51 2.25 0.07
C SER A 300 19.54 2.84 -1.34
N LEU A 301 19.10 2.11 -2.36
CA LEU A 301 19.02 2.59 -3.74
C LEU A 301 18.01 3.74 -3.92
N GLN A 302 17.07 3.93 -2.98
CA GLN A 302 16.16 5.08 -3.01
C GLN A 302 16.70 6.31 -2.29
N LEU A 303 17.74 6.18 -1.46
CA LEU A 303 18.33 7.31 -0.76
C LEU A 303 18.99 8.25 -1.78
N GLY A 304 18.69 9.55 -1.67
CA GLY A 304 19.14 10.57 -2.61
C GLY A 304 18.37 10.60 -3.94
N ASP A 305 17.50 9.63 -4.23
CA ASP A 305 16.64 9.68 -5.41
C ASP A 305 15.49 10.68 -5.18
N PRO A 306 15.43 11.81 -5.90
CA PRO A 306 14.41 12.84 -5.69
C PRO A 306 13.00 12.36 -6.01
N GLU A 307 12.85 11.28 -6.78
CA GLU A 307 11.56 10.72 -7.18
C GLU A 307 11.10 9.58 -6.25
N PHE A 308 12.02 8.86 -5.63
CA PHE A 308 11.72 7.63 -4.88
C PHE A 308 12.10 7.63 -3.40
N GLN A 309 12.90 8.57 -2.90
CA GLN A 309 13.31 8.59 -1.48
C GLN A 309 12.11 8.62 -0.52
N GLU A 310 11.05 9.36 -0.84
CA GLU A 310 9.85 9.44 0.01
C GLU A 310 9.13 8.09 0.18
N LEU A 311 9.43 7.08 -0.64
CA LEU A 311 8.90 5.73 -0.48
C LEU A 311 9.29 5.10 0.86
N LEU A 312 10.49 5.42 1.36
CA LEU A 312 11.03 4.96 2.64
C LEU A 312 10.27 5.53 3.85
N ASN A 313 9.42 6.54 3.64
CA ASN A 313 8.56 7.09 4.69
C ASN A 313 7.42 6.13 5.09
N CYS A 314 7.15 5.07 4.32
CA CYS A 314 5.97 4.23 4.47
C CYS A 314 5.91 3.51 5.83
N ILE A 315 4.86 3.78 6.61
CA ILE A 315 4.58 3.14 7.91
C ILE A 315 3.74 1.85 7.81
N ARG A 316 3.57 1.30 6.60
CA ARG A 316 2.87 0.02 6.33
C ARG A 316 1.43 -0.09 6.87
N CYS A 317 0.69 1.02 6.92
CA CYS A 317 -0.68 1.02 7.40
C CYS A 317 -1.73 0.40 6.45
N GLY A 318 -1.39 0.17 5.17
CA GLY A 318 -2.33 -0.41 4.18
C GLY A 318 -3.44 0.53 3.68
N ALA A 319 -3.53 1.79 4.17
CA ALA A 319 -4.59 2.72 3.76
C ALA A 319 -4.67 2.96 2.24
N CYS A 320 -3.53 2.92 1.54
CA CYS A 320 -3.47 3.05 0.08
C CYS A 320 -4.11 1.86 -0.65
N LEU A 321 -4.05 0.64 -0.12
CA LEU A 321 -4.73 -0.54 -0.67
C LEU A 321 -6.25 -0.35 -0.57
N ASN A 322 -6.72 0.07 0.61
CA ASN A 322 -8.14 0.28 0.90
C ASN A 322 -8.79 1.40 0.05
N ALA A 323 -8.00 2.41 -0.34
CA ALA A 323 -8.47 3.50 -1.19
C ALA A 323 -8.41 3.17 -2.69
N CYS A 324 -7.56 2.23 -3.10
CA CYS A 324 -7.27 1.97 -4.51
C CYS A 324 -8.45 1.28 -5.22
N PRO A 325 -9.02 1.87 -6.29
CA PRO A 325 -10.10 1.22 -7.04
C PRO A 325 -9.62 -0.08 -7.70
N VAL A 326 -8.39 -0.13 -8.21
CA VAL A 326 -7.84 -1.33 -8.87
C VAL A 326 -7.71 -2.48 -7.89
N TYR A 327 -7.04 -2.28 -6.75
CA TYR A 327 -6.87 -3.31 -5.72
C TYR A 327 -8.22 -3.88 -5.24
N ARG A 328 -9.23 -3.02 -5.08
CA ARG A 328 -10.58 -3.42 -4.66
C ARG A 328 -11.29 -4.35 -5.65
N HIS A 329 -10.84 -4.40 -6.91
CA HIS A 329 -11.38 -5.26 -7.95
C HIS A 329 -10.55 -6.51 -8.21
N ILE A 330 -9.24 -6.47 -8.05
CA ILE A 330 -8.35 -7.58 -8.43
C ILE A 330 -7.69 -8.29 -7.23
N GLY A 331 -7.83 -7.76 -6.02
CA GLY A 331 -7.19 -8.31 -4.82
C GLY A 331 -5.67 -8.13 -4.80
N GLY A 332 -5.01 -8.76 -3.82
CA GLY A 332 -3.56 -8.67 -3.66
C GLY A 332 -2.78 -9.57 -4.60
N HIS A 333 -3.23 -10.81 -4.81
CA HIS A 333 -2.49 -11.82 -5.57
C HIS A 333 -2.25 -11.44 -7.03
N ALA A 334 -3.14 -10.63 -7.63
CA ALA A 334 -2.96 -10.17 -9.00
C ALA A 334 -1.66 -9.35 -9.20
N TYR A 335 -1.15 -8.72 -8.15
CA TYR A 335 0.11 -7.96 -8.18
C TYR A 335 1.35 -8.86 -8.25
N GLY A 336 1.26 -10.12 -7.83
CA GLY A 336 2.32 -11.13 -8.04
C GLY A 336 3.53 -11.06 -7.11
N GLY A 337 3.56 -10.16 -6.13
CA GLY A 337 4.67 -10.05 -5.17
C GLY A 337 4.22 -9.95 -3.72
N THR A 338 5.18 -9.96 -2.80
CA THR A 338 4.97 -9.81 -1.35
C THR A 338 4.18 -8.56 -1.00
N TYR A 339 4.40 -7.48 -1.73
CA TYR A 339 3.69 -6.23 -1.58
C TYR A 339 2.63 -6.06 -2.68
N SER A 340 1.42 -5.69 -2.26
CA SER A 340 0.28 -5.50 -3.16
C SER A 340 -0.25 -4.06 -3.18
N GLY A 341 -1.16 -3.78 -4.12
CA GLY A 341 -1.78 -2.46 -4.25
C GLY A 341 -0.81 -1.36 -4.72
N PRO A 342 -1.18 -0.07 -4.53
CA PRO A 342 -0.37 1.05 -5.01
C PRO A 342 1.04 1.10 -4.43
N ILE A 343 1.22 0.69 -3.16
CA ILE A 343 2.54 0.65 -2.54
C ILE A 343 3.39 -0.46 -3.14
N GLY A 344 2.85 -1.66 -3.35
CA GLY A 344 3.56 -2.75 -3.99
C GLY A 344 3.95 -2.45 -5.43
N ALA A 345 3.07 -1.78 -6.18
CA ALA A 345 3.34 -1.38 -7.56
C ALA A 345 4.49 -0.36 -7.71
N VAL A 346 4.92 0.30 -6.62
CA VAL A 346 6.09 1.20 -6.59
C VAL A 346 7.27 0.56 -5.88
N LEU A 347 7.02 -0.11 -4.75
CA LEU A 347 8.05 -0.69 -3.89
C LEU A 347 8.72 -1.93 -4.47
N THR A 348 7.96 -2.85 -5.07
CA THR A 348 8.56 -4.04 -5.67
C THR A 348 9.61 -3.66 -6.74
N PRO A 349 9.31 -2.72 -7.67
CA PRO A 349 10.33 -2.16 -8.57
C PRO A 349 11.54 -1.56 -7.88
N ALA A 350 11.31 -0.82 -6.79
CA ALA A 350 12.36 -0.10 -6.08
C ALA A 350 13.31 -1.06 -5.36
N LEU A 351 12.81 -2.16 -4.80
CA LEU A 351 13.62 -3.13 -4.06
C LEU A 351 14.44 -4.06 -4.97
N ASN A 352 13.87 -4.50 -6.09
CA ASN A 352 14.45 -5.62 -6.83
C ASN A 352 15.39 -5.19 -8.00
N GLY A 353 15.39 -3.91 -8.43
CA GLY A 353 16.28 -3.38 -9.50
C GLY A 353 16.09 -3.84 -10.97
N ASN A 354 15.70 -5.09 -11.22
CA ASN A 354 15.33 -5.73 -12.50
C ASN A 354 13.94 -5.40 -13.14
N ILE A 355 13.88 -4.49 -14.11
CA ILE A 355 12.64 -4.07 -14.81
C ILE A 355 11.83 -5.20 -15.46
N GLU A 356 12.45 -6.31 -15.84
CA GLU A 356 11.73 -7.42 -16.47
C GLU A 356 10.70 -8.06 -15.53
N GLU A 357 10.93 -8.03 -14.22
CA GLU A 357 10.10 -8.67 -13.20
C GLU A 357 8.84 -7.86 -12.81
N TRP A 358 8.78 -6.55 -13.08
CA TRP A 358 7.65 -5.67 -12.71
C TRP A 358 7.08 -4.87 -13.88
N ASN A 359 7.42 -5.25 -15.10
CA ASN A 359 7.24 -4.41 -16.27
C ASN A 359 5.79 -3.92 -16.49
N ASP A 360 4.78 -4.64 -16.01
CA ASP A 360 3.37 -4.30 -16.12
C ASP A 360 2.68 -3.89 -14.80
N ILE A 361 3.30 -4.10 -13.64
CA ILE A 361 2.69 -3.80 -12.33
C ILE A 361 2.45 -2.30 -12.14
N ALA A 362 3.36 -1.45 -12.66
CA ALA A 362 3.20 0.00 -12.62
C ALA A 362 1.99 0.47 -13.44
N SER A 363 1.47 -0.37 -14.34
CA SER A 363 0.26 -0.11 -15.14
C SER A 363 -1.03 -0.47 -14.41
N ALA A 364 -0.97 -1.19 -13.28
CA ALA A 364 -2.12 -1.56 -12.45
C ALA A 364 -2.64 -0.38 -11.58
N SER A 365 -2.81 0.79 -12.19
CA SER A 365 -3.26 2.01 -11.53
C SER A 365 -4.00 2.93 -12.48
N SER A 366 -5.10 3.52 -12.00
CA SER A 366 -5.85 4.58 -12.69
C SER A 366 -5.25 5.98 -12.49
N LEU A 367 -4.15 6.11 -11.75
CA LEU A 367 -3.48 7.39 -11.43
C LEU A 367 -4.41 8.44 -10.79
N CYS A 368 -5.41 8.02 -10.01
CA CYS A 368 -6.42 8.93 -9.47
C CYS A 368 -6.02 9.70 -8.20
N GLY A 369 -4.82 9.51 -7.66
CA GLY A 369 -4.35 10.21 -6.44
C GLY A 369 -4.96 9.76 -5.10
N ALA A 370 -5.98 8.89 -5.11
CA ALA A 370 -6.66 8.45 -3.87
C ALA A 370 -5.72 7.80 -2.84
N CYS A 371 -4.63 7.17 -3.27
CA CYS A 371 -3.61 6.62 -2.38
C CYS A 371 -2.86 7.72 -1.59
N TYR A 372 -2.62 8.88 -2.19
CA TYR A 372 -1.97 10.03 -1.55
C TYR A 372 -2.92 10.68 -0.54
N GLU A 373 -4.18 10.92 -0.91
CA GLU A 373 -5.21 11.42 0.01
C GLU A 373 -5.40 10.49 1.21
N ALA A 374 -5.31 9.17 0.99
CA ALA A 374 -5.42 8.19 2.06
C ALA A 374 -4.18 8.08 2.95
N CYS A 375 -2.99 8.44 2.45
CA CYS A 375 -1.72 8.18 3.13
C CYS A 375 -1.54 9.07 4.37
N PRO A 376 -1.30 8.50 5.57
CA PRO A 376 -1.07 9.30 6.78
C PRO A 376 0.24 10.10 6.75
N VAL A 377 1.19 9.71 5.90
CA VAL A 377 2.50 10.36 5.76
C VAL A 377 2.73 10.88 4.34
N LYS A 378 1.64 11.10 3.58
CA LYS A 378 1.59 11.83 2.29
C LYS A 378 2.57 11.35 1.21
N ILE A 379 2.75 10.04 1.04
CA ILE A 379 3.61 9.49 -0.03
C ILE A 379 2.89 9.58 -1.39
N PRO A 380 3.47 10.26 -2.41
CA PRO A 380 2.83 10.48 -3.71
C PRO A 380 3.00 9.28 -4.65
N LEU A 381 2.45 8.13 -4.27
CA LEU A 381 2.59 6.88 -5.06
C LEU A 381 2.08 7.00 -6.50
N HIS A 382 1.11 7.87 -6.77
CA HIS A 382 0.58 8.07 -8.12
C HIS A 382 1.59 8.77 -9.04
N ASP A 383 2.35 9.73 -8.53
CA ASP A 383 3.44 10.38 -9.27
C ASP A 383 4.61 9.42 -9.47
N MET A 384 4.98 8.67 -8.42
CA MET A 384 6.02 7.63 -8.51
C MET A 384 5.72 6.57 -9.57
N LEU A 385 4.45 6.18 -9.75
CA LEU A 385 4.03 5.29 -10.83
C LEU A 385 4.23 5.92 -12.22
N VAL A 386 4.02 7.23 -12.37
CA VAL A 386 4.32 7.95 -13.62
C VAL A 386 5.83 7.98 -13.87
N TYR A 387 6.64 8.22 -12.84
CA TYR A 387 8.10 8.19 -12.94
C TYR A 387 8.61 6.80 -13.35
N LEU A 388 8.09 5.73 -12.75
CA LEU A 388 8.43 4.36 -13.16
C LEU A 388 8.07 4.09 -14.63
N ARG A 389 6.88 4.51 -15.07
CA ARG A 389 6.46 4.38 -16.47
C ARG A 389 7.36 5.20 -17.40
N ARG A 390 7.83 6.37 -16.97
CA ARG A 390 8.78 7.21 -17.72
C ARG A 390 10.14 6.53 -17.84
N ARG A 391 10.75 6.12 -16.72
CA ARG A 391 12.07 5.43 -16.69
C ARG A 391 12.06 4.19 -17.57
N LYS A 392 11.01 3.36 -17.49
CA LYS A 392 10.78 2.20 -18.37
C LYS A 392 10.87 2.56 -19.87
N VAL A 393 10.24 3.67 -20.28
CA VAL A 393 10.25 4.09 -21.70
C VAL A 393 11.62 4.66 -22.09
N GLU A 394 12.25 5.45 -21.22
CA GLU A 394 13.58 6.05 -21.42
C GLU A 394 14.67 4.98 -21.55
N GLU A 395 14.55 3.88 -20.81
CA GLU A 395 15.46 2.73 -20.85
C GLU A 395 15.18 1.77 -22.02
N GLY A 396 14.17 2.07 -22.86
CA GLY A 396 13.91 1.31 -24.08
C GLY A 396 13.00 0.09 -23.92
N HIS A 397 12.42 -0.12 -22.72
CA HIS A 397 11.45 -1.19 -22.44
C HIS A 397 10.00 -0.81 -22.83
N GLY A 398 9.81 0.33 -23.50
CA GLY A 398 8.52 0.78 -24.04
C GLY A 398 8.14 0.10 -25.36
N ASN A 399 6.85 0.16 -25.72
CA ASN A 399 6.39 -0.33 -27.02
C ASN A 399 6.84 0.62 -28.15
N LYS A 400 7.63 0.11 -29.11
CA LYS A 400 8.17 0.91 -30.23
C LYS A 400 7.07 1.49 -31.12
N LEU A 401 5.99 0.74 -31.37
CA LEU A 401 4.86 1.21 -32.19
C LEU A 401 4.10 2.34 -31.48
N GLU A 402 3.89 2.21 -30.17
CA GLU A 402 3.29 3.25 -29.35
C GLU A 402 4.17 4.51 -29.34
N THR A 403 5.47 4.35 -29.18
CA THR A 403 6.45 5.44 -29.22
C THR A 403 6.41 6.19 -30.55
N MET A 404 6.37 5.47 -31.67
CA MET A 404 6.23 6.07 -33.01
C MET A 404 4.89 6.79 -33.17
N GLY A 405 3.79 6.18 -32.70
CA GLY A 405 2.46 6.79 -32.71
C GLY A 405 2.41 8.09 -31.91
N MET A 406 2.98 8.11 -30.71
CA MET A 406 3.06 9.29 -29.85
C MET A 406 3.95 10.39 -30.43
N LYS A 407 5.09 10.04 -31.06
CA LYS A 407 5.92 11.01 -31.81
C LYS A 407 5.15 11.62 -32.99
N GLY A 408 4.38 10.80 -33.72
CA GLY A 408 3.50 11.27 -34.79
C GLY A 408 2.41 12.21 -34.27
N PHE A 409 1.74 11.83 -33.18
CA PHE A 409 0.75 12.68 -32.51
C PHE A 409 1.37 14.02 -32.08
N ALA A 410 2.54 14.00 -31.44
CA ALA A 410 3.24 15.21 -31.02
C ALA A 410 3.57 16.14 -32.22
N ALA A 411 4.06 15.60 -33.33
CA ALA A 411 4.37 16.38 -34.53
C ALA A 411 3.14 17.05 -35.18
N VAL A 412 1.96 16.42 -35.04
CA VAL A 412 0.67 16.98 -35.50
C VAL A 412 0.11 17.98 -34.49
N ALA A 413 0.11 17.64 -33.20
CA ALA A 413 -0.47 18.44 -32.12
C ALA A 413 0.33 19.72 -31.81
N ALA A 414 1.65 19.70 -31.99
CA ALA A 414 2.53 20.86 -31.78
C ALA A 414 2.27 22.03 -32.74
N ASN A 415 1.51 21.83 -33.83
CA ASN A 415 1.15 22.88 -34.77
C ASN A 415 -0.36 23.01 -34.92
N SER A 416 -0.91 24.19 -34.62
CA SER A 416 -2.34 24.45 -34.63
C SER A 416 -3.01 24.18 -35.98
N LYS A 417 -2.34 24.47 -37.10
CA LYS A 417 -2.85 24.24 -38.47
C LYS A 417 -2.88 22.76 -38.82
N ARG A 418 -1.81 22.01 -38.49
CA ARG A 418 -1.75 20.56 -38.71
C ARG A 418 -2.81 19.83 -37.89
N PHE A 419 -2.94 20.19 -36.62
CA PHE A 419 -3.96 19.62 -35.74
C PHE A 419 -5.38 19.91 -36.26
N ALA A 420 -5.65 21.16 -36.69
CA ALA A 420 -6.95 21.52 -37.26
C ALA A 420 -7.27 20.74 -38.55
N LEU A 421 -6.29 20.56 -39.43
CA LEU A 421 -6.44 19.75 -40.64
C LEU A 421 -6.71 18.28 -40.30
N ALA A 422 -5.96 17.71 -39.34
CA ALA A 422 -6.15 16.33 -38.90
C ALA A 422 -7.55 16.10 -38.32
N ILE A 423 -8.07 17.03 -37.51
CA ILE A 423 -9.44 16.96 -36.99
C ILE A 423 -10.47 17.03 -38.13
N ARG A 424 -10.30 17.91 -39.13
CA ARG A 424 -11.21 17.99 -40.29
C ARG A 424 -11.21 16.70 -41.11
N LEU A 425 -10.03 16.14 -41.38
CA LEU A 425 -9.92 14.86 -42.07
C LEU A 425 -10.57 13.73 -41.26
N GLY A 426 -10.37 13.73 -39.94
CA GLY A 426 -11.04 12.82 -39.01
C GLY A 426 -12.56 12.94 -39.04
N GLN A 427 -13.11 14.16 -39.07
CA GLN A 427 -14.55 14.42 -39.15
C GLN A 427 -15.17 13.91 -40.46
N ILE A 428 -14.43 13.94 -41.56
CA ILE A 428 -14.87 13.39 -42.85
C ILE A 428 -14.76 11.87 -42.81
N GLY A 429 -13.61 11.33 -42.38
CA GLY A 429 -13.34 9.89 -42.35
C GLY A 429 -14.26 9.11 -41.40
N GLN A 430 -14.63 9.70 -40.26
CA GLN A 430 -15.51 9.03 -39.30
C GLN A 430 -16.93 8.78 -39.84
N LYS A 431 -17.39 9.48 -40.89
CA LYS A 431 -18.75 9.30 -41.45
C LYS A 431 -19.00 7.87 -41.95
N ALA A 432 -17.95 7.15 -42.33
CA ALA A 432 -18.04 5.76 -42.78
C ALA A 432 -18.17 4.75 -41.61
N VAL A 433 -17.83 5.16 -40.38
CA VAL A 433 -17.63 4.23 -39.25
C VAL A 433 -18.53 4.57 -38.04
N VAL A 434 -18.95 5.83 -37.88
CA VAL A 434 -19.82 6.27 -36.79
C VAL A 434 -21.24 5.75 -36.99
N ARG A 435 -21.81 5.15 -35.95
CA ARG A 435 -23.24 4.80 -35.84
C ARG A 435 -23.71 5.17 -34.43
N ASN A 436 -24.87 5.81 -34.31
CA ASN A 436 -25.45 6.23 -33.02
C ASN A 436 -24.44 7.02 -32.14
N ASP A 437 -23.82 8.04 -32.72
CA ASP A 437 -22.83 8.93 -32.09
C ASP A 437 -21.56 8.25 -31.52
N GLY A 438 -21.34 6.98 -31.85
CA GLY A 438 -20.17 6.21 -31.43
C GLY A 438 -19.51 5.40 -32.55
N ILE A 439 -18.26 5.03 -32.33
CA ILE A 439 -17.48 4.14 -33.18
C ILE A 439 -17.35 2.80 -32.45
N SER A 440 -18.08 1.78 -32.86
CA SER A 440 -18.06 0.43 -32.25
C SER A 440 -17.03 -0.52 -32.88
N LEU A 441 -16.33 -0.07 -33.93
CA LEU A 441 -15.39 -0.89 -34.69
C LEU A 441 -14.22 -1.36 -33.83
N LYS A 442 -14.01 -2.67 -33.72
CA LYS A 442 -12.93 -3.28 -32.94
C LYS A 442 -11.66 -3.53 -33.78
N LEU A 443 -11.13 -2.49 -34.40
CA LEU A 443 -9.94 -2.56 -35.26
C LEU A 443 -8.78 -1.71 -34.72
N GLY A 444 -7.56 -2.21 -34.87
CA GLY A 444 -6.33 -1.53 -34.46
C GLY A 444 -6.36 -1.05 -33.00
N PRO A 445 -5.91 0.19 -32.69
CA PRO A 445 -5.85 0.70 -31.32
C PRO A 445 -7.24 0.83 -30.64
N LEU A 446 -8.33 0.90 -31.42
CA LEU A 446 -9.68 0.98 -30.88
C LEU A 446 -10.19 -0.35 -30.33
N LYS A 447 -9.59 -1.49 -30.69
CA LYS A 447 -10.03 -2.82 -30.23
C LYS A 447 -10.09 -2.89 -28.70
N GLY A 448 -9.06 -2.39 -28.00
CA GLY A 448 -9.00 -2.40 -26.53
C GLY A 448 -10.11 -1.57 -25.89
N TRP A 449 -10.28 -0.33 -26.35
CA TRP A 449 -11.33 0.57 -25.86
C TRP A 449 -12.73 0.03 -26.15
N ASN A 450 -12.97 -0.38 -27.41
CA ASN A 450 -14.27 -0.85 -27.88
C ASN A 450 -14.66 -2.24 -27.36
N THR A 451 -13.80 -2.90 -26.60
CA THR A 451 -14.15 -4.14 -25.90
C THR A 451 -15.08 -3.86 -24.71
N TYR A 452 -14.89 -2.73 -24.03
CA TYR A 452 -15.63 -2.40 -22.80
C TYR A 452 -16.41 -1.08 -22.88
N ARG A 453 -16.06 -0.21 -23.83
CA ARG A 453 -16.67 1.11 -24.05
C ARG A 453 -17.03 1.28 -25.52
N VAL A 454 -17.59 2.43 -25.87
CA VAL A 454 -17.75 2.85 -27.28
C VAL A 454 -16.89 4.09 -27.47
N ALA A 455 -16.07 4.13 -28.51
CA ALA A 455 -15.25 5.30 -28.82
C ALA A 455 -16.17 6.45 -29.25
N PRO A 456 -16.03 7.65 -28.66
CA PRO A 456 -16.89 8.77 -29.01
C PRO A 456 -16.64 9.21 -30.46
N SER A 457 -17.69 9.65 -31.14
CA SER A 457 -17.54 10.36 -32.41
C SER A 457 -16.89 11.73 -32.21
N LEU A 458 -16.14 12.21 -33.20
CA LEU A 458 -15.66 13.59 -33.24
C LEU A 458 -16.86 14.52 -33.46
N ALA A 459 -16.94 15.58 -32.65
CA ALA A 459 -17.99 16.58 -32.77
C ALA A 459 -18.03 17.22 -34.17
N LYS A 460 -19.24 17.54 -34.66
CA LYS A 460 -19.45 18.19 -35.98
C LYS A 460 -18.73 19.53 -36.09
N LYS A 461 -18.67 20.27 -34.99
CA LYS A 461 -17.88 21.49 -34.83
C LYS A 461 -16.85 21.24 -33.74
N SER A 462 -15.59 21.56 -34.00
CA SER A 462 -14.55 21.58 -32.97
C SER A 462 -14.76 22.75 -32.02
N PHE A 463 -14.24 22.65 -30.79
CA PHE A 463 -14.28 23.75 -29.83
C PHE A 463 -13.73 25.07 -30.42
N ARG A 464 -12.64 25.03 -31.20
CA ARG A 464 -12.09 26.22 -31.86
C ARG A 464 -13.07 26.87 -32.85
N GLN A 465 -13.85 26.07 -33.58
CA GLN A 465 -14.88 26.60 -34.49
C GLN A 465 -16.10 27.13 -33.72
N GLN A 466 -16.40 26.56 -32.55
CA GLN A 466 -17.44 27.05 -31.67
C GLN A 466 -17.02 28.31 -30.92
N TRP A 467 -15.72 28.47 -30.65
CA TRP A 467 -15.18 29.60 -29.91
C TRP A 467 -15.47 30.92 -30.60
N ASP A 468 -15.30 31.01 -31.91
CA ASP A 468 -15.59 32.23 -32.67
C ASP A 468 -17.08 32.64 -32.56
N SER A 469 -18.00 31.66 -32.54
CA SER A 469 -19.42 31.93 -32.30
C SER A 469 -19.75 32.19 -30.84
N LEU A 470 -19.07 31.52 -29.90
CA LEU A 470 -19.31 31.67 -28.46
C LEU A 470 -18.85 33.04 -27.98
N ASP A 471 -17.73 33.54 -28.49
CA ASP A 471 -17.22 34.88 -28.22
C ASP A 471 -18.19 35.95 -28.76
N GLN A 472 -18.77 35.74 -29.95
CA GLN A 472 -19.83 36.60 -30.48
C GLN A 472 -21.12 36.54 -29.65
N GLU A 473 -21.53 35.35 -29.20
CA GLU A 473 -22.71 35.15 -28.34
C GLU A 473 -22.51 35.81 -26.96
N LEU A 474 -21.33 35.67 -26.35
CA LEU A 474 -20.97 36.30 -25.08
C LEU A 474 -20.94 37.83 -25.20
N ASN A 475 -20.31 38.37 -26.26
CA ASN A 475 -20.28 39.81 -26.53
C ASN A 475 -21.69 40.37 -26.82
N GLN A 476 -22.57 39.60 -27.50
CA GLN A 476 -23.97 39.98 -27.69
C GLN A 476 -24.77 39.93 -26.38
N GLN A 477 -24.48 38.98 -25.48
CA GLN A 477 -25.12 38.88 -24.18
C GLN A 477 -24.66 39.96 -23.19
N GLU A 478 -23.39 40.39 -23.23
CA GLU A 478 -22.92 41.55 -22.46
C GLU A 478 -23.60 42.86 -22.88
N HIS A 479 -24.05 42.94 -24.13
CA HIS A 479 -24.85 44.05 -24.66
C HIS A 479 -26.37 43.84 -24.54
N ALA A 480 -26.84 42.69 -24.05
CA ALA A 480 -28.25 42.51 -23.76
C ALA A 480 -28.60 43.33 -22.51
N ALA A 481 -29.58 44.23 -22.65
CA ALA A 481 -30.08 44.99 -21.51
C ALA A 481 -30.54 44.00 -20.42
N MET A 482 -29.95 44.11 -19.22
CA MET A 482 -30.28 43.27 -18.08
C MET A 482 -31.79 43.28 -17.86
N ASP A 483 -32.39 42.10 -17.76
CA ASP A 483 -33.85 41.94 -17.61
C ASP A 483 -34.36 42.86 -16.50
N THR A 484 -35.43 43.61 -16.79
CA THR A 484 -35.94 44.67 -15.93
C THR A 484 -36.27 44.17 -14.53
N SER A 485 -36.78 42.93 -14.42
CA SER A 485 -37.11 42.30 -13.13
C SER A 485 -35.86 41.98 -12.30
N VAL A 486 -34.78 41.57 -12.96
CA VAL A 486 -33.48 41.29 -12.31
C VAL A 486 -32.86 42.61 -11.85
N ARG A 487 -32.96 43.66 -12.66
CA ARG A 487 -32.49 45.01 -12.31
C ARG A 487 -33.22 45.60 -11.11
N GLU A 488 -34.54 45.49 -11.08
CA GLU A 488 -35.35 45.93 -9.94
C GLU A 488 -35.01 45.14 -8.68
N ARG A 489 -34.87 43.81 -8.78
CA ARG A 489 -34.48 42.95 -7.64
C ARG A 489 -33.10 43.30 -7.11
N MET A 490 -32.11 43.56 -7.97
CA MET A 490 -30.77 43.96 -7.55
C MET A 490 -30.77 45.35 -6.91
N GLN A 491 -31.52 46.31 -7.47
CA GLN A 491 -31.68 47.63 -6.86
C GLN A 491 -32.35 47.54 -5.49
N GLN A 492 -33.34 46.66 -5.32
CA GLN A 492 -33.98 46.41 -4.05
C GLN A 492 -32.98 45.85 -3.02
N ILE A 493 -32.19 44.84 -3.39
CA ILE A 493 -31.13 44.28 -2.53
C ILE A 493 -30.12 45.35 -2.10
N VAL A 494 -29.72 46.25 -3.01
CA VAL A 494 -28.80 47.35 -2.68
C VAL A 494 -29.46 48.37 -1.73
N ARG A 495 -30.74 48.72 -1.94
CA ARG A 495 -31.50 49.59 -1.03
C ARG A 495 -31.64 48.96 0.36
N ASP A 496 -31.89 47.66 0.41
CA ASP A 496 -32.05 46.92 1.66
C ASP A 496 -30.72 46.82 2.43
N ARG A 497 -29.59 46.67 1.72
CA ARG A 497 -28.24 46.77 2.30
C ARG A 497 -27.95 48.17 2.88
N GLY A 498 -28.40 49.23 2.20
CA GLY A 498 -28.29 50.61 2.70
C GLY A 498 -29.15 50.90 3.94
N LYS A 499 -30.25 50.16 4.12
CA LYS A 499 -31.15 50.29 5.28
C LYS A 499 -30.78 49.40 6.46
N GLY A 500 -29.97 48.35 6.26
CA GLY A 500 -29.56 47.38 7.29
C GLY A 500 -28.27 47.71 8.05
N GLY A 501 -27.55 48.78 7.68
CA GLY A 501 -26.26 49.16 8.26
C GLY A 501 -26.33 49.95 9.57
N SER A 502 -27.23 49.61 10.50
CA SER A 502 -27.20 50.13 11.88
C SER A 502 -28.11 49.32 12.78
N LYS A 503 -27.65 48.14 13.20
CA LYS A 503 -27.97 47.51 14.51
C LYS A 503 -27.34 46.12 14.55
N HIS A 504 -26.11 46.04 15.05
CA HIS A 504 -25.68 45.02 16.01
C HIS A 504 -24.37 45.48 16.64
N GLY A 505 -24.53 46.33 17.65
CA GLY A 505 -23.52 46.64 18.65
C GLY A 505 -24.22 46.63 20.01
N LYS A 506 -24.10 45.50 20.71
CA LYS A 506 -23.98 45.34 22.17
C LYS A 506 -23.84 43.86 22.47
#